data_AF-A0A2V9R2Y8-F1
#
_entry.id   AF-A0A2V9R2Y8-F1
#
_cell.length_a   1.000
_cell.length_b   1.000
_cell.length_c   1.000
_cell.angle_alpha   90.00
_cell.angle_beta   90.00
_cell.angle_gamma   90.00
#
_symmetry.space_group_name_H-M   'P 1'
#
loop_
_entity.id
_entity.type
_entity.pdbx_description
1 polymer ?
#
loop_
_entity_poly.entity_id
_entity_poly.type
_entity_poly.pdbx_seq_one_letter_code
_entity_poly.pdbx_strand_id
1 'polypeptide(L)'
;MIAVLFMCGVSSWLAIRAWQTRSWLLYSLAAFLILGLFLFRRMIYARFRPTNWLVRSNPAGLFIQFRSYLNYYFPPDDPTIVFIAYSEIRSARLVRQRELLDASGDRSERGLRLIELELAGDAQL
;
A
#
# COMPACT_ATOMS: atom_id res chain seq x y z
N MET A 1 -6.93 5.09 0.38
CA MET A 1 -7.64 6.19 -0.32
C MET A 1 -9.04 6.38 0.25
N ILE A 2 -9.90 5.35 0.24
CA ILE A 2 -11.25 5.39 0.84
C ILE A 2 -11.22 5.90 2.29
N ALA A 3 -10.32 5.38 3.13
CA ALA A 3 -10.20 5.82 4.53
C ALA A 3 -9.81 7.31 4.69
N VAL A 4 -8.97 7.85 3.79
CA VAL A 4 -8.54 9.26 3.83
C VAL A 4 -9.69 10.18 3.43
N LEU A 5 -10.41 9.83 2.36
CA LEU A 5 -11.60 10.56 1.92
C LEU A 5 -12.70 10.54 3.00
N PHE A 6 -12.89 9.40 3.64
CA PHE A 6 -13.81 9.25 4.76
C PHE A 6 -13.42 10.15 5.93
N MET A 7 -12.14 10.17 6.33
CA MET A 7 -11.64 11.06 7.38
C MET A 7 -11.86 12.54 7.06
N CYS A 8 -11.59 12.98 5.82
CA CYS A 8 -11.87 14.36 5.39
C CYS A 8 -13.37 14.69 5.45
N GLY A 9 -14.23 13.74 5.07
CA GLY A 9 -15.68 13.89 5.15
C GLY A 9 -16.15 14.03 6.59
N VAL A 10 -15.68 13.15 7.48
CA VAL A 10 -16.02 13.16 8.91
C VAL A 10 -15.52 14.43 9.59
N SER A 11 -14.29 14.87 9.33
CA SER A 11 -13.76 16.11 9.92
C SER A 11 -14.54 17.34 9.46
N SER A 12 -14.92 17.41 8.18
CA SER A 12 -15.73 18.50 7.64
C SER A 12 -17.14 18.50 8.22
N TRP A 13 -17.77 17.32 8.34
CA TRP A 13 -19.08 17.17 8.97
C TRP A 13 -19.06 17.57 10.45
N LEU A 14 -18.03 17.16 11.20
CA LEU A 14 -17.85 17.54 12.60
C LEU A 14 -17.66 19.04 12.75
N ALA A 15 -16.91 19.70 11.87
CA ALA A 15 -16.73 21.15 11.90
C ALA A 15 -18.05 21.91 11.64
N ILE A 16 -18.86 21.44 10.67
CA ILE A 16 -20.18 22.02 10.38
C ILE A 16 -21.13 21.83 11.58
N ARG A 17 -21.10 20.64 12.22
CA ARG A 17 -21.90 20.36 13.42
C ARG A 17 -21.42 21.16 14.63
N ALA A 18 -20.12 21.36 14.79
CA ALA A 18 -19.53 22.20 15.83
C ALA A 18 -19.98 23.65 15.70
N TRP A 19 -20.08 24.15 14.47
CA TRP A 19 -20.62 25.47 14.17
C TRP A 19 -22.10 25.60 14.58
N GLN A 20 -22.93 24.61 14.21
CA GLN A 20 -24.37 24.62 14.52
C GLN A 20 -24.66 24.50 16.03
N THR A 21 -23.88 23.69 16.74
CA THR A 21 -24.09 23.41 18.18
C THR A 21 -23.27 24.29 19.10
N ARG A 22 -22.38 25.13 18.55
CA ARG A 22 -21.43 25.99 19.27
C ARG A 22 -20.62 25.24 20.33
N SER A 23 -20.37 23.95 20.11
CA SER A 23 -19.68 23.06 21.04
C SER A 23 -18.18 23.05 20.77
N TRP A 24 -17.40 23.42 21.79
CA TRP A 24 -15.94 23.44 21.72
C TRP A 24 -15.33 22.02 21.55
N LEU A 25 -15.98 20.99 22.10
CA LEU A 25 -15.52 19.60 22.02
C LEU A 25 -15.48 19.09 20.57
N LEU A 26 -16.45 19.47 19.76
CA LEU A 26 -16.51 19.05 18.35
C LEU A 26 -15.42 19.72 17.51
N TYR A 27 -15.04 20.96 17.83
CA TYR A 27 -13.90 21.63 17.22
C TYR A 27 -12.58 20.94 17.58
N SER A 28 -12.39 20.59 18.86
CA SER A 28 -11.20 19.85 19.32
C SER A 28 -11.06 18.50 18.61
N LEU A 29 -12.17 17.76 18.45
CA LEU A 29 -12.17 16.47 17.75
C LEU A 29 -11.87 16.63 16.25
N ALA A 30 -12.48 17.62 15.58
CA ALA A 30 -12.19 17.89 14.18
C ALA A 30 -10.72 18.31 13.97
N ALA A 31 -10.19 19.17 14.84
CA ALA A 31 -8.80 19.60 14.81
C ALA A 31 -7.82 18.43 15.01
N PHE A 32 -8.13 17.51 15.94
CA PHE A 32 -7.34 16.31 16.17
C PHE A 32 -7.29 15.40 14.93
N LEU A 33 -8.42 15.18 14.26
CA LEU A 33 -8.48 14.41 13.01
C LEU A 33 -7.68 15.06 11.88
N ILE A 34 -7.78 16.38 11.74
CA ILE A 34 -7.02 17.15 10.74
C ILE A 34 -5.52 17.07 11.04
N LEU A 35 -5.11 17.21 12.30
CA LEU A 35 -3.72 17.10 12.73
C LEU A 35 -3.16 15.70 12.44
N GLY A 36 -3.92 14.64 12.73
CA GLY A 36 -3.56 13.27 12.36
C GLY A 36 -3.34 13.14 10.86
N LEU A 37 -4.27 13.65 10.04
CA LEU A 37 -4.13 13.64 8.59
C LEU A 37 -2.85 14.36 8.12
N PHE A 38 -2.51 15.48 8.76
CA PHE A 38 -1.32 16.27 8.46
C PHE A 38 -0.03 15.53 8.82
N LEU A 39 0.04 14.86 9.97
CA LEU A 39 1.18 14.06 10.39
C LEU A 39 1.42 12.87 9.45
N PHE A 40 0.35 12.17 9.04
CA PHE A 40 0.46 11.02 8.15
C PHE A 40 0.52 11.38 6.65
N ARG A 41 0.43 12.68 6.31
CA ARG A 41 0.44 13.19 4.94
C ARG A 41 1.61 12.66 4.12
N ARG A 42 2.82 12.65 4.69
CA ARG A 42 4.03 12.19 3.99
C ARG A 42 3.94 10.72 3.58
N MET A 43 3.37 9.87 4.45
CA MET A 43 3.19 8.45 4.18
C MET A 43 2.09 8.21 3.14
N ILE A 44 1.01 8.99 3.20
CA ILE A 44 -0.07 8.95 2.20
C ILE A 44 0.49 9.29 0.82
N TYR A 45 1.26 10.38 0.69
CA TYR A 45 1.89 10.74 -0.59
C TYR A 45 2.97 9.76 -1.02
N ALA A 46 3.74 9.19 -0.09
CA ALA A 46 4.74 8.18 -0.40
C ALA A 46 4.08 7.01 -1.16
N ARG A 47 2.91 6.54 -0.73
CA ARG A 47 2.19 5.45 -1.41
C ARG A 47 1.85 5.74 -2.89
N PHE A 48 1.71 7.00 -3.27
CA PHE A 48 1.36 7.41 -4.65
C PHE A 48 2.56 7.86 -5.48
N ARG A 49 3.79 7.78 -4.96
CA ARG A 49 4.96 8.14 -5.75
C ARG A 49 5.03 7.22 -6.98
N PRO A 50 5.26 7.78 -8.18
CA PRO A 50 5.37 6.99 -9.41
C PRO A 50 6.58 6.05 -9.40
N THR A 51 7.47 6.19 -8.42
CA THR A 51 8.62 5.30 -8.14
C THR A 51 8.26 4.10 -7.28
N ASN A 52 7.05 4.02 -6.72
CA ASN A 52 6.57 2.92 -5.89
C ASN A 52 5.65 2.02 -6.71
N TRP A 53 6.24 1.31 -7.67
CA TRP A 53 5.56 0.30 -8.47
C TRP A 53 6.15 -1.06 -8.14
N LEU A 54 5.33 -2.04 -7.75
CA LEU A 54 5.85 -3.36 -7.41
C LEU A 54 6.29 -4.13 -8.67
N VAL A 55 5.46 -4.07 -9.72
CA VAL A 55 5.70 -4.75 -10.99
C VAL A 55 5.32 -3.80 -12.12
N ARG A 56 6.17 -3.74 -13.15
CA ARG A 56 5.90 -3.03 -14.41
C ARG A 56 6.17 -3.99 -15.57
N SER A 57 5.23 -4.09 -16.50
CA SER A 57 5.39 -4.89 -17.71
C SER A 57 5.84 -4.05 -18.90
N ASN A 58 6.62 -4.66 -19.78
CA ASN A 58 7.00 -4.17 -21.10
C ASN A 58 6.78 -5.33 -22.09
N PRO A 59 6.56 -5.13 -23.40
CA PRO A 59 6.57 -6.18 -24.41
C PRO A 59 7.70 -7.23 -24.31
N ALA A 60 8.88 -6.87 -23.78
CA ALA A 60 10.00 -7.79 -23.62
C ALA A 60 9.96 -8.63 -22.31
N GLY A 61 9.25 -8.19 -21.27
CA GLY A 61 9.29 -8.85 -19.96
C GLY A 61 8.71 -8.03 -18.81
N LEU A 62 8.99 -8.48 -17.59
CA LEU A 62 8.53 -7.89 -16.33
C LEU A 62 9.70 -7.28 -15.55
N PHE A 63 9.49 -6.08 -15.04
CA PHE A 63 10.34 -5.46 -14.03
C PHE A 63 9.68 -5.62 -12.67
N ILE A 64 10.38 -6.20 -11.70
CA ILE A 64 9.92 -6.37 -10.33
C ILE A 64 10.81 -5.51 -9.43
N GLN A 65 10.20 -4.59 -8.69
CA GLN A 65 10.88 -3.75 -7.72
C GLN A 65 10.71 -4.37 -6.33
N PHE A 66 11.81 -4.78 -5.69
CA PHE A 66 11.77 -5.34 -4.33
C PHE A 66 11.63 -4.28 -3.23
N ARG A 67 11.62 -3.01 -3.62
CA ARG A 67 11.51 -1.91 -2.68
C ARG A 67 10.08 -1.74 -2.19
N SER A 68 9.85 -2.00 -0.92
CA SER A 68 8.59 -1.67 -0.26
C SER A 68 8.38 -0.15 -0.19
N TYR A 69 7.12 0.30 -0.33
CA TYR A 69 6.76 1.73 -0.17
C TYR A 69 7.10 2.27 1.22
N LEU A 70 7.21 1.40 2.23
CA LEU A 70 7.60 1.76 3.60
C LEU A 70 9.04 2.27 3.65
N ASN A 71 9.88 1.83 2.70
CA ASN A 71 11.29 2.18 2.57
C ASN A 71 11.49 3.45 1.74
N TYR A 72 10.50 4.35 1.66
CA TYR A 72 10.55 5.56 0.82
C TYR A 72 11.68 6.54 1.20
N TYR A 73 12.24 6.42 2.39
CA TYR A 73 13.30 7.30 2.92
C TYR A 73 14.70 6.94 2.43
N PHE A 74 14.91 5.73 1.89
CA PHE A 74 16.20 5.36 1.30
C PHE A 74 16.51 6.16 0.01
N PRO A 75 17.79 6.36 -0.32
CA PRO A 75 18.19 6.98 -1.58
C PRO A 75 17.58 6.25 -2.79
N PRO A 76 17.22 6.97 -3.87
CA PRO A 76 16.71 6.35 -5.09
C PRO A 76 17.77 5.59 -5.89
N ASP A 77 19.06 5.78 -5.58
CA ASP A 77 20.20 5.25 -6.33
C ASP A 77 20.49 3.77 -6.07
N ASP A 78 19.75 3.14 -5.14
CA ASP A 78 19.85 1.71 -4.82
C ASP A 78 18.57 0.94 -5.20
N PRO A 79 18.11 0.99 -6.46
CA PRO A 79 16.89 0.30 -6.85
C PRO A 79 17.17 -1.19 -7.07
N THR A 80 16.74 -2.03 -6.12
CA THR A 80 16.67 -3.50 -6.30
C THR A 80 15.55 -3.84 -7.29
N ILE A 81 15.80 -3.62 -8.58
CA ILE A 81 14.92 -3.97 -9.69
C ILE A 81 15.47 -5.22 -10.36
N VAL A 82 14.67 -6.26 -10.46
CA VAL A 82 14.99 -7.45 -11.27
C VAL A 82 14.13 -7.42 -12.52
N PHE A 83 14.77 -7.66 -13.67
CA PHE A 83 14.09 -7.86 -14.94
C PHE A 83 13.98 -9.36 -15.22
N ILE A 84 12.81 -9.81 -15.64
CA ILE A 84 12.53 -11.20 -16.02
C ILE A 84 11.95 -11.16 -17.44
N ALA A 85 12.65 -11.76 -18.41
CA ALA A 85 12.18 -11.80 -19.78
C ALA A 85 11.01 -12.79 -19.92
N TYR A 86 10.02 -12.52 -20.78
CA TYR A 86 8.91 -13.47 -20.98
C TYR A 86 9.38 -14.83 -21.51
N SER A 87 10.48 -14.86 -22.27
CA SER A 87 11.11 -16.09 -22.72
C SER A 87 11.65 -16.96 -21.58
N GLU A 88 11.96 -16.36 -20.44
CA GLU A 88 12.43 -17.06 -19.24
C GLU A 88 11.28 -17.53 -18.36
N ILE A 89 10.05 -17.09 -18.60
CA ILE A 89 8.86 -17.48 -17.82
C ILE A 89 8.21 -18.69 -18.50
N ARG A 90 8.37 -19.86 -17.89
CA ARG A 90 7.73 -21.10 -18.34
C ARG A 90 6.23 -21.10 -18.06
N SER A 91 5.85 -20.68 -16.86
CA SER A 91 4.45 -20.62 -16.45
C SER A 91 4.21 -19.51 -15.42
N ALA A 92 3.00 -18.97 -15.40
CA ALA A 92 2.56 -17.99 -14.42
C ALA A 92 1.21 -18.42 -13.84
N ARG A 93 1.13 -18.58 -12.52
CA ARG A 93 -0.09 -19.06 -11.85
C ARG A 93 -0.51 -18.11 -10.73
N LEU A 94 -1.80 -17.81 -10.67
CA LEU A 94 -2.40 -17.13 -9.53
C LEU A 94 -2.74 -18.16 -8.45
N VAL A 95 -2.08 -18.07 -7.30
CA VAL A 95 -2.31 -18.93 -6.14
C VAL A 95 -2.97 -18.12 -5.04
N ARG A 96 -4.00 -18.70 -4.40
CA ARG A 96 -4.66 -18.10 -3.24
C ARG A 96 -4.21 -18.82 -1.99
N GLN A 97 -3.32 -18.19 -1.22
CA GLN A 97 -2.89 -18.70 0.07
C GLN A 97 -3.83 -18.17 1.15
N ARG A 98 -4.33 -19.05 2.02
CA ARG A 98 -5.03 -18.66 3.24
C ARG A 98 -4.10 -18.93 4.40
N GLU A 99 -3.63 -17.88 5.04
CA GLU A 99 -2.91 -18.02 6.30
C GLU A 99 -3.94 -17.93 7.43
N LEU A 100 -4.00 -19.00 8.23
CA LEU A 100 -4.63 -18.97 9.54
C LEU A 100 -3.64 -18.27 10.47
N LEU A 101 -3.92 -17.01 10.79
CA LEU A 101 -3.16 -16.29 11.81
C LEU A 101 -3.77 -16.68 13.15
N ASP A 102 -3.10 -17.59 13.88
CA ASP A 102 -3.41 -17.90 15.28
C ASP A 102 -2.89 -16.75 16.16
N ALA A 103 -3.53 -15.58 16.01
CA ALA A 103 -3.29 -14.43 16.88
C ALA A 103 -4.32 -14.46 18.01
N SER A 104 -3.97 -15.16 19.09
CA SER A 104 -4.53 -14.97 20.44
C SER A 104 -6.06 -14.80 20.52
N GLY A 105 -6.82 -15.81 20.07
CA GLY A 105 -8.23 -15.96 20.38
C GLY A 105 -9.23 -15.42 19.36
N ASP A 106 -8.78 -14.69 18.33
CA ASP A 106 -9.62 -14.26 17.22
C ASP A 106 -9.17 -14.96 15.92
N ARG A 107 -10.01 -15.83 15.36
CA ARG A 107 -9.70 -16.58 14.12
C ARG A 107 -9.75 -15.64 12.93
N SER A 108 -8.64 -14.95 12.69
CA SER A 108 -8.46 -14.10 11.53
C SER A 108 -7.86 -14.90 10.37
N GLU A 109 -8.67 -15.24 9.37
CA GLU A 109 -8.19 -15.79 8.10
C GLU A 109 -7.67 -14.67 7.20
N ARG A 110 -6.35 -14.65 6.92
CA ARG A 110 -5.78 -13.72 5.95
C ARG A 110 -5.64 -14.41 4.59
N GLY A 111 -6.50 -14.02 3.65
CA GLY A 111 -6.39 -14.44 2.26
C GLY A 111 -5.35 -13.62 1.50
N LEU A 112 -4.25 -14.24 1.10
CA LEU A 112 -3.22 -13.68 0.23
C LEU A 112 -3.42 -14.20 -1.21
N ARG A 113 -3.24 -13.32 -2.19
CA ARG A 113 -3.18 -13.70 -3.61
C ARG A 113 -1.73 -13.54 -4.05
N LEU A 114 -1.13 -14.63 -4.49
CA LEU A 114 0.26 -14.73 -4.91
C LEU A 114 0.29 -15.05 -6.39
N ILE A 115 1.29 -14.51 -7.09
CA ILE A 115 1.59 -14.89 -8.48
C ILE A 115 2.87 -15.69 -8.42
N GLU A 116 2.79 -16.98 -8.75
CA GLU A 116 3.93 -17.87 -8.88
C GLU A 116 4.41 -17.83 -10.33
N LEU A 117 5.70 -17.58 -10.52
CA LEU A 117 6.36 -17.59 -11.82
C LEU A 117 7.33 -18.77 -11.82
N GLU A 118 7.10 -19.74 -12.69
CA GLU A 118 8.03 -20.83 -12.95
C GLU A 118 8.98 -20.38 -14.06
N LEU A 119 10.28 -20.39 -13.80
CA LEU A 119 11.29 -20.00 -14.77
C LEU A 119 11.72 -21.21 -15.62
N ALA A 120 12.02 -20.98 -16.89
CA ALA A 120 12.33 -22.01 -17.89
C ALA A 120 13.76 -22.58 -17.78
N GLY A 121 14.63 -22.01 -16.94
CA GLY A 121 15.99 -22.48 -16.70
C GLY A 121 16.59 -21.93 -15.41
N ASP A 122 17.78 -22.41 -15.03
CA ASP A 122 18.58 -21.86 -13.93
C ASP A 122 18.81 -20.38 -14.19
N ALA A 123 18.14 -19.52 -13.41
CA ALA A 123 18.35 -18.09 -13.45
C ALA A 123 19.82 -17.83 -13.10
N GLN A 124 20.64 -17.51 -14.11
CA GLN A 124 21.98 -16.95 -13.89
C GLN A 124 21.78 -15.55 -13.32
N LEU A 125 21.66 -15.48 -12.00
CA LEU A 125 21.69 -14.26 -11.19
C LEU A 125 23.06 -13.60 -11.26
#